data_AF-A0A349HDP7-F1
#
_entry.id   AF-A0A349HDP7-F1
#
_cell.length_a   1.000
_cell.length_b   1.000
_cell.length_c   1.000
_cell.angle_alpha   90.00
_cell.angle_beta   90.00
_cell.angle_gamma   90.00
#
_symmetry.space_group_name_H-M   'P 1'
#
loop_
_entity.id
_entity.type
_entity.pdbx_description
1 polymer ?
#
loop_
_entity_poly.entity_id
_entity_poly.type
_entity_poly.pdbx_seq_one_letter_code
_entity_poly.pdbx_strand_id
1 'polypeptide(L)'
;MFVDASALIALLSDEREASRIAEVLAAAETRLTSPVAVLEVALALARPDKFNLSIEVTAPLIREFLDERDIEVRDLPPAADTTQLALAAAHRYRSGRHGLNLGDCLHYACAKYYRVPILATDREFSQTDLEIAGSR
;
A
#
# COMPACT_ATOMS: atom_id res chain seq x y z
N MET A 1 7.49 1.78 8.17
CA MET A 1 6.19 2.19 7.58
C MET A 1 5.71 1.13 6.60
N PHE A 2 4.39 0.94 6.50
CA PHE A 2 3.77 0.14 5.45
C PHE A 2 3.52 1.04 4.23
N VAL A 3 4.07 0.68 3.08
CA VAL A 3 3.86 1.37 1.80
C VAL A 3 2.74 0.64 1.07
N ASP A 4 1.59 1.30 0.93
CA ASP A 4 0.43 0.69 0.29
C ASP A 4 0.53 0.70 -1.25
N ALA A 5 -0.40 0.02 -1.91
CA ALA A 5 -0.45 -0.05 -3.36
C ALA A 5 -0.61 1.33 -4.01
N SER A 6 -1.45 2.22 -3.45
CA SER A 6 -1.69 3.55 -4.01
C SER A 6 -0.41 4.40 -4.03
N ALA A 7 0.40 4.36 -2.96
CA ALA A 7 1.69 5.03 -2.91
C ALA A 7 2.70 4.45 -3.91
N LEU A 8 2.76 3.13 -4.06
CA LEU A 8 3.64 2.47 -5.03
C LEU A 8 3.24 2.83 -6.47
N ILE A 9 1.94 2.80 -6.79
CA ILE A 9 1.42 3.19 -8.11
C ILE A 9 1.78 4.64 -8.41
N ALA A 10 1.61 5.54 -7.45
CA ALA A 10 1.93 6.95 -7.62
C ALA A 10 3.41 7.17 -7.96
N LEU A 11 4.33 6.46 -7.30
CA LEU A 11 5.76 6.54 -7.61
C LEU A 11 6.11 5.92 -8.97
N LEU A 12 5.59 4.72 -9.26
CA LEU A 12 5.88 4.00 -10.50
C LEU A 12 5.32 4.70 -11.74
N SER A 13 4.19 5.41 -11.58
CA SER A 13 3.50 6.11 -12.66
C SER A 13 3.83 7.60 -12.74
N ASP A 14 4.80 8.07 -11.95
CA ASP A 14 5.16 9.49 -11.81
C ASP A 14 3.92 10.39 -11.63
N GLU A 15 3.01 9.97 -10.76
CA GLU A 15 1.81 10.75 -10.46
C GLU A 15 2.18 12.01 -9.66
N ARG A 16 1.26 12.96 -9.60
CA ARG A 16 1.44 14.24 -8.88
C ARG A 16 1.95 14.06 -7.43
N GLU A 17 1.60 12.94 -6.80
CA GLU A 17 1.90 12.66 -5.40
C GLU A 17 3.31 12.06 -5.21
N ALA A 18 3.97 11.64 -6.29
CA ALA A 18 5.24 10.90 -6.28
C ALA A 18 6.33 11.63 -5.50
N SER A 19 6.51 12.94 -5.73
CA SER A 19 7.54 13.73 -5.04
C SER A 19 7.36 13.72 -3.52
N ARG A 20 6.13 13.93 -3.04
CA ARG A 20 5.82 13.90 -1.60
C ARG A 20 6.06 12.51 -1.01
N ILE A 21 5.66 11.46 -1.71
CA ILE A 21 5.85 10.07 -1.24
C ILE A 21 7.34 9.74 -1.16
N ALA A 22 8.12 10.15 -2.17
CA ALA A 22 9.57 9.93 -2.20
C ALA A 22 10.28 10.59 -1.01
N GLU A 23 9.89 11.82 -0.65
CA GLU A 23 10.41 12.52 0.54
C GLU A 23 10.11 11.76 1.84
N VAL A 24 8.87 11.27 1.99
CA VAL A 24 8.47 10.51 3.18
C VAL A 24 9.20 9.16 3.25
N LEU A 25 9.39 8.49 2.12
CA LEU A 25 10.19 7.26 2.05
C LEU A 25 11.64 7.53 2.41
N ALA A 26 12.25 8.60 1.90
CA ALA A 26 13.65 8.93 2.19
C ALA A 26 13.91 9.14 3.69
N ALA A 27 12.95 9.70 4.41
CA ALA A 27 13.04 9.92 5.86
C ALA A 27 12.75 8.66 6.72
N ALA A 28 12.28 7.57 6.12
CA ALA A 28 11.89 6.35 6.83
C ALA A 28 13.08 5.45 7.16
N GLU A 29 13.20 4.97 8.40
CA GLU A 29 14.21 3.96 8.75
C GLU A 29 13.87 2.57 8.23
N THR A 30 12.57 2.23 8.20
CA THR A 30 12.08 0.93 7.74
C THR A 30 10.91 1.12 6.79
N ARG A 31 10.93 0.39 5.67
CA ARG A 31 9.90 0.43 4.63
C ARG A 31 9.52 -1.01 4.33
N LEU A 32 8.23 -1.31 4.40
CA LEU A 32 7.72 -2.62 4.07
C LEU A 32 6.44 -2.50 3.27
N THR A 33 6.13 -3.50 2.48
CA THR A 33 4.86 -3.68 1.79
C THR A 33 4.42 -5.14 1.91
N SER A 34 3.34 -5.55 1.25
CA SER A 34 2.86 -6.94 1.27
C SER A 34 2.71 -7.53 -0.14
N PRO A 35 2.66 -8.87 -0.28
CA PRO A 35 2.32 -9.53 -1.53
C PRO A 35 0.97 -9.07 -2.13
N VAL A 36 0.02 -8.65 -1.29
CA VAL A 36 -1.28 -8.11 -1.76
C VAL A 36 -1.07 -6.77 -2.44
N ALA A 37 -0.30 -5.86 -1.83
CA ALA A 37 0.00 -4.57 -2.43
C ALA A 37 0.76 -4.73 -3.76
N VAL A 38 1.72 -5.66 -3.83
CA VAL A 38 2.45 -5.98 -5.07
C VAL A 38 1.50 -6.46 -6.17
N LEU A 39 0.55 -7.35 -5.85
CA LEU A 39 -0.45 -7.80 -6.79
C LEU A 39 -1.34 -6.65 -7.27
N GLU A 40 -1.78 -5.78 -6.37
CA GLU A 40 -2.61 -4.62 -6.71
C GLU A 40 -1.87 -3.64 -7.64
N VAL A 41 -0.60 -3.36 -7.37
CA VAL A 41 0.24 -2.55 -8.25
C VAL A 41 0.33 -3.18 -9.63
N ALA A 42 0.63 -4.48 -9.72
CA ALA A 42 0.72 -5.17 -11.02
C ALA A 42 -0.59 -5.09 -11.80
N LEU A 43 -1.73 -5.34 -11.14
CA LEU A 43 -3.06 -5.23 -11.76
C LEU A 43 -3.37 -3.79 -12.19
N ALA A 44 -2.97 -2.79 -11.40
CA ALA A 44 -3.20 -1.39 -11.71
C ALA A 44 -2.38 -0.92 -12.92
N LEU A 45 -1.10 -1.30 -13.01
CA LEU A 45 -0.21 -0.98 -14.12
C LEU A 45 -0.64 -1.67 -15.43
N ALA A 46 -1.26 -2.85 -15.33
CA ALA A 46 -1.78 -3.59 -16.47
C ALA A 46 -3.03 -2.99 -17.10
N ARG A 47 -3.65 -1.98 -16.46
CA ARG A 47 -4.85 -1.34 -17.03
C ARG A 47 -4.51 -0.52 -18.28
N PRO A 48 -5.41 -0.46 -19.27
CA PRO A 48 -5.18 0.28 -20.52
C PRO A 48 -4.94 1.78 -20.35
N ASP A 49 -5.51 2.38 -19.30
CA ASP A 49 -5.37 3.80 -18.95
C ASP A 49 -4.11 4.11 -18.11
N LYS A 50 -3.31 3.09 -17.82
CA LYS A 50 -2.00 3.20 -17.16
C LYS A 50 -0.89 2.84 -18.15
N PHE A 51 -0.13 1.78 -17.88
CA PHE A 51 0.99 1.37 -18.74
C PHE A 51 0.58 0.33 -19.78
N ASN A 52 -0.58 -0.31 -19.63
CA ASN A 52 -1.07 -1.37 -20.53
C ASN A 52 -0.03 -2.49 -20.74
N LEU A 53 0.71 -2.83 -19.69
CA LEU A 53 1.73 -3.88 -19.67
C LEU A 53 1.15 -5.19 -19.14
N SER A 54 1.64 -6.34 -19.60
CA SER A 54 1.22 -7.61 -19.01
C SER A 54 1.74 -7.77 -17.57
N ILE A 55 1.12 -8.66 -16.80
CA ILE A 55 1.58 -8.99 -15.43
C ILE A 55 3.00 -9.58 -15.45
N GLU A 56 3.34 -10.37 -16.46
CA GLU A 56 4.68 -10.93 -16.63
C GLU A 56 5.76 -9.85 -16.83
N VAL A 57 5.41 -8.73 -17.48
CA VAL A 57 6.33 -7.60 -17.68
C VAL A 57 6.40 -6.69 -16.45
N THR A 58 5.28 -6.47 -15.76
CA THR A 58 5.24 -5.57 -14.59
C THR A 58 5.88 -6.16 -13.34
N ALA A 59 5.78 -7.48 -13.14
CA ALA A 59 6.36 -8.14 -11.96
C ALA A 59 7.86 -7.85 -11.73
N PRO A 60 8.77 -8.03 -12.72
CA PRO A 60 10.19 -7.70 -12.53
C PRO A 60 10.44 -6.20 -12.31
N LEU A 61 9.67 -5.32 -12.97
CA LEU A 61 9.79 -3.87 -12.77
C LEU A 61 9.43 -3.45 -11.35
N ILE A 62 8.34 -4.01 -10.81
CA ILE A 62 7.94 -3.77 -9.42
C ILE A 62 9.02 -4.28 -8.47
N ARG A 63 9.58 -5.47 -8.74
CA ARG A 63 10.63 -6.03 -7.89
C ARG A 63 11.88 -5.16 -7.87
N GLU A 64 12.37 -4.75 -9.03
CA GLU A 64 13.53 -3.84 -9.15
C GLU A 64 13.25 -2.52 -8.43
N PHE A 65 12.08 -1.92 -8.63
CA PHE A 65 11.67 -0.68 -7.97
C PHE A 65 11.67 -0.79 -6.43
N LEU A 66 11.19 -1.91 -5.89
CA LEU A 66 11.16 -2.17 -4.45
C LEU A 66 12.58 -2.37 -3.89
N ASP A 67 13.42 -3.14 -4.60
CA ASP A 67 14.79 -3.42 -4.22
C ASP A 67 15.64 -2.11 -4.21
N GLU A 68 15.49 -1.24 -5.22
CA GLU A 68 16.17 0.06 -5.29
C GLU A 68 15.84 1.01 -4.14
N ARG A 69 14.67 0.84 -3.50
CA ARG A 69 14.15 1.73 -2.45
C ARG A 69 14.21 1.09 -1.06
N ASP A 70 14.83 -0.07 -0.93
CA ASP A 70 14.87 -0.88 0.29
C ASP A 70 13.45 -1.07 0.89
N ILE A 71 12.45 -1.36 0.03
CA ILE A 71 11.08 -1.67 0.46
C ILE A 71 10.93 -3.18 0.56
N GLU A 72 10.92 -3.69 1.79
CA GLU A 72 10.82 -5.12 2.06
C GLU A 72 9.39 -5.64 1.79
N VAL A 73 9.24 -6.65 0.93
CA VAL A 73 7.96 -7.40 0.83
C VAL A 73 7.87 -8.35 2.01
N ARG A 74 6.98 -8.05 2.96
CA ARG A 74 6.73 -8.91 4.12
C ARG A 74 5.49 -9.77 3.95
N ASP A 75 5.52 -10.94 4.57
CA ASP A 75 4.37 -11.83 4.64
C ASP A 75 3.12 -11.11 5.15
N LEU A 76 1.95 -11.66 4.84
CA LEU A 76 0.77 -11.28 5.59
C LEU A 76 0.92 -11.76 7.04
N PRO A 77 0.29 -11.06 8.00
CA PRO A 77 0.14 -11.60 9.34
C PRO A 77 -0.43 -13.03 9.32
N PRO A 78 -0.21 -13.83 10.38
CA PRO A 78 -0.84 -15.14 10.50
C PRO A 78 -2.34 -15.08 10.17
N ALA A 79 -2.87 -16.14 9.56
CA ALA A 79 -4.21 -16.13 8.98
C ALA A 79 -5.32 -15.66 9.95
N ALA A 80 -5.19 -16.03 11.23
CA ALA A 80 -6.10 -15.60 12.29
C ALA A 80 -6.05 -14.08 12.52
N ASP A 81 -4.84 -13.51 12.64
CA ASP A 81 -4.63 -12.07 12.82
C ASP A 81 -5.09 -11.27 11.60
N THR A 82 -4.71 -11.72 10.40
CA THR A 82 -5.15 -11.09 9.14
C THR A 82 -6.67 -11.05 9.06
N THR A 83 -7.34 -12.16 9.35
CA THR A 83 -8.80 -12.26 9.31
C THR A 83 -9.44 -11.35 10.35
N GLN A 84 -8.99 -11.39 11.60
CA GLN A 84 -9.53 -10.56 12.68
C GLN A 84 -9.37 -9.06 12.38
N LEU A 85 -8.18 -8.64 11.98
CA LEU A 85 -7.87 -7.23 11.74
C LEU A 85 -8.59 -6.69 10.50
N ALA A 86 -8.63 -7.46 9.40
CA ALA A 86 -9.32 -7.05 8.19
C ALA A 86 -10.85 -6.97 8.40
N LEU A 87 -11.45 -7.91 9.16
CA LEU A 87 -12.88 -7.83 9.51
C LEU A 87 -13.17 -6.63 10.42
N ALA A 88 -12.31 -6.35 11.39
CA ALA A 88 -12.44 -5.16 12.23
C ALA A 88 -12.35 -3.87 11.41
N ALA A 89 -11.43 -3.81 10.44
CA ALA A 89 -11.31 -2.68 9.52
C ALA A 89 -12.56 -2.53 8.65
N ALA A 90 -13.04 -3.64 8.07
CA ALA A 90 -14.23 -3.64 7.23
C ALA A 90 -15.49 -3.20 8.01
N HIS A 91 -15.63 -3.64 9.26
CA HIS A 91 -16.75 -3.25 10.10
C HIS A 91 -16.72 -1.75 10.45
N ARG A 92 -15.54 -1.21 10.77
CA ARG A 92 -15.38 0.16 11.28
C ARG A 92 -15.27 1.21 10.17
N TYR A 93 -14.63 0.87 9.05
CA TYR A 93 -14.10 1.87 8.10
C TYR A 93 -14.52 1.65 6.65
N ARG A 94 -15.31 0.63 6.32
CA ARG A 94 -15.72 0.34 4.92
C ARG A 94 -16.93 1.15 4.45
N SER A 95 -17.65 1.80 5.35
CA SER A 95 -18.93 2.44 5.06
C SER A 95 -18.76 3.79 4.37
N GLY A 96 -19.57 4.06 3.34
CA GLY A 96 -19.62 5.35 2.64
C GLY A 96 -18.77 5.40 1.37
N ARG A 97 -18.75 6.57 0.71
CA ARG A 97 -18.06 6.80 -0.57
C ARG A 97 -16.52 6.73 -0.45
N HIS A 98 -15.99 6.99 0.74
CA HIS A 98 -14.56 7.02 1.07
C HIS A 98 -14.19 5.96 2.11
N GLY A 99 -14.93 4.85 2.12
CA GLY A 99 -14.61 3.72 2.97
C GLY A 99 -13.50 2.88 2.38
N LEU A 100 -12.77 2.15 3.24
CA LEU A 100 -11.76 1.19 2.82
C LEU A 100 -12.32 0.20 1.79
N ASN A 101 -11.56 -0.12 0.75
CA ASN A 101 -11.91 -1.24 -0.13
C ASN A 101 -11.42 -2.59 0.47
N LEU A 102 -11.58 -3.70 -0.25
CA LEU A 102 -11.15 -5.02 0.23
C LEU A 102 -9.62 -5.11 0.42
N GLY A 103 -8.86 -4.61 -0.55
CA GLY A 103 -7.41 -4.47 -0.50
C GLY A 103 -6.95 -3.61 0.66
N ASP A 104 -7.59 -2.45 0.84
CA ASP A 104 -7.27 -1.53 1.94
C ASP A 104 -7.50 -2.16 3.32
N CYS A 105 -8.48 -3.05 3.46
CA CYS A 105 -8.67 -3.79 4.71
C CYS A 105 -7.50 -4.73 5.00
N LEU A 106 -6.89 -5.32 3.96
CA LEU A 106 -5.69 -6.17 4.09
C LEU A 106 -4.43 -5.33 4.32
N HIS A 107 -4.29 -4.20 3.65
CA HIS A 107 -3.22 -3.22 3.92
C HIS A 107 -3.30 -2.71 5.36
N TYR A 108 -4.50 -2.34 5.82
CA TYR A 108 -4.75 -1.96 7.19
C TYR A 108 -4.32 -3.06 8.16
N ALA A 109 -4.70 -4.32 7.89
CA ALA A 109 -4.34 -5.44 8.75
C ALA A 109 -2.81 -5.61 8.86
N CYS A 110 -2.08 -5.48 7.75
CA CYS A 110 -0.62 -5.53 7.75
C CYS A 110 -0.02 -4.38 8.56
N ALA A 111 -0.41 -3.13 8.28
CA ALA A 111 0.09 -1.96 8.99
C ALA A 111 -0.17 -2.04 10.50
N LYS A 112 -1.39 -2.47 10.89
CA LYS A 112 -1.80 -2.63 12.29
C LYS A 112 -1.00 -3.73 12.98
N TYR A 113 -0.82 -4.89 12.33
CA TYR A 113 -0.09 -6.03 12.89
C TYR A 113 1.39 -5.72 13.09
N TYR A 114 2.04 -5.14 12.08
CA TYR A 114 3.45 -4.75 12.13
C TYR A 114 3.70 -3.49 12.96
N ARG A 115 2.65 -2.82 13.45
CA ARG A 115 2.72 -1.60 14.26
C ARG A 115 3.53 -0.49 13.60
N VAL A 116 3.28 -0.30 12.31
CA VAL A 116 3.95 0.72 11.50
C VAL A 116 2.92 1.71 10.94
N PRO A 117 3.31 2.98 10.75
CA PRO A 117 2.44 3.94 10.06
C PRO A 117 2.24 3.51 8.61
N ILE A 118 1.12 3.91 8.01
CA ILE A 118 0.80 3.65 6.60
C ILE A 118 1.12 4.89 5.75
N LEU A 119 1.78 4.68 4.63
CA LEU A 119 2.00 5.68 3.58
C LEU A 119 1.09 5.36 2.41
N ALA A 120 0.14 6.27 2.14
CA ALA A 120 -0.82 6.17 1.04
C ALA A 120 -1.10 7.53 0.38
N THR A 121 -1.60 7.49 -0.86
CA THR A 121 -2.22 8.66 -1.50
C THR A 121 -3.68 8.80 -1.11
N ASP A 122 -4.31 7.66 -0.85
CA ASP A 122 -5.73 7.53 -0.60
C ASP A 122 -6.11 8.14 0.75
N ARG A 123 -7.20 8.92 0.76
CA ARG A 123 -7.70 9.61 1.95
C ARG A 123 -8.48 8.67 2.85
N GLU A 124 -8.83 7.50 2.36
CA GLU A 124 -9.60 6.44 3.02
C GLU A 124 -8.95 6.05 4.35
N PHE A 125 -7.61 5.97 4.41
CA PHE A 125 -6.89 5.67 5.66
C PHE A 125 -6.95 6.79 6.71
N SER A 126 -7.20 8.05 6.32
CA SER A 126 -7.30 9.17 7.26
C SER A 126 -8.49 9.08 8.23
N GLN A 127 -9.47 8.21 7.91
CA GLN A 127 -10.62 7.94 8.76
C GLN A 127 -10.40 6.73 9.69
N THR A 128 -9.22 6.12 9.63
CA THR A 128 -8.87 4.95 10.43
C THR A 128 -8.12 5.34 11.71
N ASP A 129 -7.82 4.34 12.55
CA ASP A 129 -6.98 4.52 13.74
C ASP A 129 -5.49 4.16 13.48
N LEU A 130 -5.05 4.16 12.22
CA LEU A 130 -3.65 4.06 11.85
C LEU A 130 -2.97 5.42 11.84
N GLU A 131 -1.69 5.44 12.17
CA GLU A 131 -0.84 6.61 11.94
C GLU A 131 -0.56 6.74 10.43
N ILE A 132 -0.77 7.94 9.88
CA ILE A 132 -0.48 8.25 8.47
C ILE A 132 0.91 8.86 8.37
N ALA A 133 1.79 8.23 7.60
CA ALA A 133 3.13 8.72 7.33
C ALA A 133 3.08 10.01 6.48
N GLY A 134 3.89 11.02 6.85
CA GLY A 134 3.98 12.28 6.11
C GLY A 134 2.78 13.21 6.26
N SER A 135 2.02 13.09 7.34
CA SER A 135 0.86 13.95 7.67
C SER A 135 1.21 15.20 8.50
N ARG A 136 2.49 15.64 8.49
CA ARG A 136 2.95 16.87 9.15
C ARG A 136 3.34 17.94 8.14
#